data_AF-A0A2D5APM8-F1
#
_entry.id   AF-A0A2D5APM8-F1
#
_cell.length_a   1.000
_cell.length_b   1.000
_cell.length_c   1.000
_cell.angle_alpha   90.00
_cell.angle_beta   90.00
_cell.angle_gamma   90.00
#
_symmetry.space_group_name_H-M   'P 1'
#
loop_
_entity.id
_entity.type
_entity.pdbx_description
1 polymer ?
#
loop_
_entity_poly.entity_id
_entity_poly.type
_entity_poly.pdbx_seq_one_letter_code
_entity_poly.pdbx_strand_id
1 'polypeptide(L)'
;MTVLKPSFEEFSTLTASGNMIPVWTELAADYETPISAFQKLSEGHCEPCFLLESAENSEQIGRFSFLGTDPRLEIRATGREISVRNKGASNFETHLLPESDGDPMHEVERLMAAFKPVEVRG
;
A
#
# COMPACT_ATOMS: atom_id res chain seq x y z
N MET A 1 11.93 -16.46 -17.39
CA MET A 1 11.58 -15.03 -17.55
C MET A 1 10.35 -14.78 -16.73
N THR A 2 10.43 -13.87 -15.76
CA THR A 2 9.31 -13.45 -14.94
C THR A 2 8.38 -12.61 -15.81
N VAL A 3 7.12 -13.02 -15.99
CA VAL A 3 6.15 -12.34 -16.86
C VAL A 3 5.30 -11.43 -16.01
N LEU A 4 5.41 -10.12 -16.23
CA LEU A 4 4.55 -9.13 -15.58
C LEU A 4 3.12 -9.26 -16.07
N LYS A 5 2.18 -9.17 -15.15
CA LYS A 5 0.74 -9.12 -15.40
C LYS A 5 0.15 -7.85 -14.78
N PRO A 6 -0.79 -7.16 -15.44
CA PRO A 6 -1.20 -7.38 -16.83
C PRO A 6 -0.07 -7.03 -17.81
N SER A 7 -0.17 -7.48 -19.07
CA SER A 7 0.70 -7.00 -20.14
C SER A 7 0.52 -5.49 -20.35
N PHE A 8 1.46 -4.84 -21.05
CA PHE A 8 1.35 -3.39 -21.31
C PHE A 8 0.06 -3.00 -22.07
N GLU A 9 -0.36 -3.83 -23.03
CA GLU A 9 -1.58 -3.60 -23.81
C GLU A 9 -2.84 -3.75 -22.95
N GLU A 10 -2.88 -4.78 -22.10
CA GLU A 10 -3.96 -4.98 -21.13
C GLU A 10 -4.00 -3.85 -20.09
N PHE A 11 -2.84 -3.46 -19.55
CA PHE A 11 -2.73 -2.31 -18.64
C PHE A 11 -3.32 -1.05 -19.28
N SER A 12 -2.92 -0.76 -20.52
CA SER A 12 -3.39 0.41 -21.27
C SER A 12 -4.91 0.40 -21.42
N THR A 13 -5.49 -0.77 -21.68
CA THR A 13 -6.95 -0.95 -21.77
C THR A 13 -7.64 -0.71 -20.42
N LEU A 14 -7.05 -1.21 -19.32
CA LEU A 14 -7.61 -1.08 -17.96
C LEU A 14 -7.63 0.37 -17.44
N THR A 15 -6.83 1.28 -18.02
CA THR A 15 -6.83 2.71 -17.65
C THR A 15 -8.19 3.40 -17.88
N ALA A 16 -9.03 2.83 -18.74
CA ALA A 16 -10.39 3.32 -18.95
C ALA A 16 -11.32 3.05 -17.75
N SER A 17 -10.99 2.06 -16.91
CA SER A 17 -11.83 1.59 -15.80
C SER A 17 -11.47 2.21 -14.44
N GLY A 18 -10.29 2.82 -14.32
CA GLY A 18 -9.81 3.39 -13.06
C GLY A 18 -8.39 3.92 -13.15
N ASN A 19 -7.88 4.45 -12.04
CA ASN A 19 -6.58 5.15 -11.99
C ASN A 19 -5.55 4.44 -11.10
N MET A 20 -5.88 3.25 -10.59
CA MET A 20 -4.99 2.43 -9.79
C MET A 20 -5.09 0.99 -10.28
N ILE A 21 -4.09 0.55 -11.05
CA ILE A 21 -4.05 -0.77 -11.66
C ILE A 21 -2.83 -1.50 -11.09
N PRO A 22 -3.00 -2.61 -10.34
CA PRO A 22 -1.87 -3.37 -9.82
C PRO A 22 -1.13 -4.07 -10.97
N VAL A 23 0.20 -3.94 -10.98
CA VAL A 23 1.10 -4.72 -11.84
C VAL A 23 1.88 -5.66 -10.95
N TRP A 24 1.84 -6.95 -11.26
CA TRP A 24 2.35 -8.00 -10.39
C TRP A 24 3.03 -9.12 -11.18
N THR A 25 3.76 -9.94 -10.44
CA THR A 25 4.29 -11.21 -10.92
C THR A 25 4.46 -12.16 -9.74
N GLU A 26 4.41 -13.46 -10.03
CA GLU A 26 4.85 -14.50 -9.09
C GLU A 26 6.36 -14.69 -9.20
N LEU A 27 6.98 -14.94 -8.05
CA LEU A 27 8.41 -15.27 -7.92
C LEU A 27 8.54 -16.59 -7.15
N ALA A 28 9.49 -17.43 -7.56
CA ALA A 28 9.88 -18.58 -6.75
C ALA A 28 10.60 -18.09 -5.49
N ALA A 29 10.12 -18.51 -4.33
CA ALA A 29 10.55 -17.98 -3.04
C ALA A 29 10.80 -19.11 -2.02
N ASP A 30 11.19 -20.30 -2.49
CA ASP A 30 11.38 -21.51 -1.65
C ASP A 30 12.39 -21.31 -0.51
N TYR A 31 13.32 -20.37 -0.69
CA TYR A 31 14.35 -20.01 0.29
C TYR A 31 14.06 -18.71 1.05
N GLU A 32 12.91 -18.08 0.81
CA GLU A 32 12.52 -16.89 1.54
C GLU A 32 11.61 -17.23 2.70
N THR A 33 11.82 -16.53 3.81
CA THR A 33 10.82 -16.37 4.86
C THR A 33 10.24 -14.95 4.77
N PRO A 34 9.05 -14.67 5.31
CA PRO A 34 8.52 -13.31 5.32
C PRO A 34 9.50 -12.28 5.88
N ILE A 35 10.25 -12.64 6.92
CA ILE A 35 11.27 -11.77 7.53
C ILE A 35 12.46 -11.54 6.58
N SER A 36 12.96 -12.59 5.89
CA SER A 36 14.09 -12.41 4.95
C SER A 36 13.68 -11.57 3.74
N ALA A 37 12.45 -11.75 3.24
CA ALA A 37 11.90 -10.91 2.18
C ALA A 37 11.74 -9.45 2.62
N PHE A 38 11.28 -9.21 3.86
CA PHE A 38 11.14 -7.87 4.42
C PHE A 38 12.48 -7.16 4.56
N GLN A 39 13.50 -7.85 5.07
CA GLN A 39 14.85 -7.30 5.17
C GLN A 39 15.36 -6.82 3.81
N LYS A 40 15.29 -7.68 2.78
CA LYS A 40 15.70 -7.36 1.41
C LYS A 40 14.96 -6.15 0.82
N LEU A 41 13.67 -6.00 1.09
CA LEU A 41 12.88 -4.85 0.63
C LEU A 41 13.23 -3.56 1.40
N SER A 42 13.51 -3.66 2.69
CA SER A 42 13.80 -2.52 3.56
C SER A 42 15.21 -1.93 3.39
N GLU A 43 16.18 -2.74 2.96
CA GLU A 43 17.59 -2.33 2.79
C GLU A 43 17.78 -1.20 1.75
N GLY A 44 16.80 -0.98 0.87
CA GLY A 44 16.82 0.05 -0.18
C GLY A 44 16.62 1.50 0.29
N HIS A 45 16.56 1.78 1.60
CA HIS A 45 16.20 3.11 2.17
C HIS A 45 14.79 3.58 1.78
N CYS A 46 13.92 2.64 1.46
CA CYS A 46 12.56 2.87 1.00
C CYS A 46 11.59 2.97 2.20
N GLU A 47 11.82 3.93 3.09
CA GLU A 47 10.98 4.12 4.28
C GLU A 47 9.73 5.00 3.99
N PRO A 48 8.60 4.74 4.67
CA PRO A 48 8.38 3.67 5.65
C PRO A 48 8.14 2.29 5.03
N CYS A 49 8.43 1.23 5.80
CA CYS A 49 8.17 -0.17 5.45
C CYS A 49 7.26 -0.84 6.49
N PHE A 50 6.52 -1.87 6.09
CA PHE A 50 5.77 -2.72 7.01
C PHE A 50 5.85 -4.21 6.63
N LEU A 51 5.69 -5.05 7.65
CA LEU A 51 5.45 -6.48 7.53
C LEU A 51 4.25 -6.82 8.42
N LEU A 52 3.19 -7.35 7.82
CA LEU A 52 2.01 -7.85 8.52
C LEU A 52 1.97 -9.36 8.36
N GLU A 53 2.03 -10.09 9.47
CA GLU A 53 1.94 -11.55 9.47
C GLU A 53 0.66 -12.01 10.15
N SER A 54 0.02 -13.02 9.59
CA SER A 54 -1.11 -13.66 10.25
C SER A 54 -0.61 -14.53 11.41
N ALA A 55 -1.05 -14.21 12.64
CA ALA A 55 -0.81 -15.04 13.81
C ALA A 55 -2.03 -15.97 14.01
N GLU A 56 -1.87 -17.27 13.77
CA GLU A 56 -2.98 -18.22 13.97
C GLU A 56 -3.08 -18.75 15.40
N ASN A 57 -4.33 -18.93 15.82
CA ASN A 57 -4.76 -19.93 16.79
C ASN A 57 -5.64 -20.94 16.02
N SER A 58 -5.02 -22.00 15.49
CA SER A 58 -5.59 -23.25 14.95
C SER A 58 -6.82 -23.21 14.02
N GLU A 59 -6.62 -23.69 12.79
CA GLU A 59 -7.57 -24.42 11.89
C GLU A 59 -8.06 -23.75 10.58
N GLN A 60 -7.48 -22.64 10.06
CA GLN A 60 -7.89 -22.14 8.73
C GLN A 60 -6.75 -21.95 7.70
N ILE A 61 -7.17 -21.96 6.44
CA ILE A 61 -6.37 -22.14 5.24
C ILE A 61 -5.64 -20.83 4.88
N GLY A 62 -4.30 -20.91 4.75
CA GLY A 62 -3.45 -19.93 4.08
C GLY A 62 -2.73 -18.93 5.01
N ARG A 63 -1.44 -19.19 5.32
CA ARG A 63 -0.57 -18.20 5.95
C ARG A 63 -0.12 -17.18 4.90
N PHE A 64 -0.75 -16.01 4.90
CA PHE A 64 -0.26 -14.87 4.12
C PHE A 64 0.53 -13.93 5.02
N SER A 65 1.62 -13.42 4.48
CA SER A 65 2.34 -12.28 5.03
C SER A 65 2.31 -11.16 3.98
N PHE A 66 2.00 -9.94 4.42
CA PHE A 66 1.96 -8.76 3.56
C PHE A 66 3.15 -7.87 3.86
N LEU A 67 3.86 -7.48 2.80
CA LEU A 67 5.03 -6.62 2.87
C LEU A 67 4.75 -5.38 2.03
N GLY A 68 5.11 -4.22 2.56
CA GLY A 68 4.98 -2.95 1.84
C GLY A 68 6.15 -2.03 2.16
N THR A 69 6.53 -1.22 1.17
CA THR A 69 7.65 -0.28 1.23
C THR A 69 7.36 0.91 0.32
N ASP A 70 7.99 2.05 0.59
CA ASP A 70 7.93 3.26 -0.26
C ASP A 70 6.50 3.67 -0.69
N PRO A 71 5.62 3.96 0.29
CA PRO A 71 4.22 4.26 0.02
C PRO A 71 4.06 5.48 -0.87
N ARG A 72 3.01 5.47 -1.70
CA ARG A 72 2.63 6.63 -2.52
C ARG A 72 2.18 7.82 -1.68
N LEU A 73 1.57 7.55 -0.53
CA LEU A 73 0.94 8.53 0.35
C LEU A 73 1.12 8.09 1.81
N GLU A 74 1.53 9.02 2.67
CA GLU A 74 1.54 8.85 4.12
C GLU A 74 0.55 9.82 4.76
N ILE A 75 -0.24 9.32 5.70
CA ILE A 75 -1.20 10.09 6.49
C ILE A 75 -0.86 9.85 7.96
N ARG A 76 -0.73 10.92 8.72
CA ARG A 76 -0.51 10.89 10.18
C ARG A 76 -1.58 11.72 10.86
N ALA A 77 -2.16 11.18 11.92
CA ALA A 77 -3.16 11.87 12.72
C ALA A 77 -2.72 11.89 14.19
N THR A 78 -2.55 13.09 14.75
CA THR A 78 -2.19 13.30 16.16
C THR A 78 -3.16 14.30 16.79
N GLY A 79 -4.07 13.84 17.65
CA GLY A 79 -5.14 14.69 18.16
C GLY A 79 -6.01 15.20 17.01
N ARG A 80 -6.05 16.53 16.80
CA ARG A 80 -6.77 17.17 15.67
C ARG A 80 -5.87 17.48 14.47
N GLU A 81 -4.58 17.20 14.56
CA GLU A 81 -3.64 17.49 13.50
C GLU A 81 -3.59 16.34 12.50
N ILE A 82 -3.85 16.65 11.23
CA ILE A 82 -3.64 15.76 10.10
C ILE A 82 -2.41 16.23 9.34
N SER A 83 -1.48 15.32 9.10
CA SER A 83 -0.30 15.54 8.28
C SER A 83 -0.28 14.55 7.13
N VAL A 84 -0.20 15.04 5.89
CA VAL A 84 -0.18 14.22 4.66
C VAL A 84 1.11 14.44 3.89
N ARG A 85 1.71 13.37 3.35
CA ARG A 85 2.89 13.44 2.48
C ARG A 85 2.72 12.55 1.27
N ASN A 86 2.85 13.13 0.08
CA ASN A 86 2.94 12.38 -1.17
C ASN A 86 4.38 11.89 -1.39
N LYS A 87 4.53 10.77 -2.10
CA LYS A 87 5.84 10.25 -2.51
C LYS A 87 6.64 11.30 -3.29
N GLY A 88 7.90 11.48 -2.89
CA GLY A 88 8.81 12.48 -3.47
C GLY A 88 8.69 13.88 -2.85
N ALA A 89 7.67 14.16 -2.03
CA ALA A 89 7.61 15.39 -1.25
C ALA A 89 8.57 15.30 -0.05
N SER A 90 9.33 16.37 0.20
CA SER A 90 10.27 16.42 1.32
C SER A 90 9.57 16.61 2.68
N ASN A 91 8.41 17.27 2.70
CA ASN A 91 7.72 17.67 3.92
C ASN A 91 6.28 17.16 3.95
N PHE A 92 5.72 17.07 5.16
CA PHE A 92 4.29 16.88 5.37
C PHE A 92 3.54 18.21 5.20
N GLU A 93 2.37 18.14 4.57
CA GLU A 93 1.38 19.20 4.58
C GLU A 93 0.41 18.96 5.74
N THR A 94 0.30 19.95 6.63
CA THR A 94 -0.39 19.80 7.91
C THR A 94 -1.58 20.74 8.01
N HIS A 95 -2.71 20.24 8.52
CA HIS A 95 -3.89 21.05 8.84
C HIS A 95 -4.61 20.52 10.08
N LEU A 96 -5.44 21.38 10.70
CA LEU A 96 -6.23 21.04 11.88
C LEU A 96 -7.67 20.71 11.50
N LEU A 97 -8.19 19.64 12.10
CA LEU A 97 -9.61 19.30 12.04
C LEU A 97 -10.46 20.27 12.89
N PRO A 98 -11.74 20.49 12.52
CA PRO A 98 -12.67 21.31 13.30
C PRO A 98 -12.81 20.84 14.75
N GLU A 99 -13.12 21.77 15.66
CA GLU A 99 -13.25 21.47 17.10
C GLU A 99 -14.49 20.66 17.44
N SER A 100 -15.58 20.82 16.69
CA SER A 100 -16.89 20.31 17.06
C SER A 100 -17.27 18.97 16.43
N ASP A 101 -16.46 18.42 15.52
CA ASP A 101 -16.73 17.12 14.87
C ASP A 101 -15.55 16.61 14.02
N GLY A 102 -14.31 16.88 14.45
CA GLY A 102 -13.12 16.47 13.69
C GLY A 102 -12.85 14.97 13.81
N ASP A 103 -13.08 14.19 12.76
CA ASP A 103 -12.75 12.77 12.69
C ASP A 103 -11.63 12.48 11.67
N PRO A 104 -10.46 12.00 12.11
CA PRO A 104 -9.38 11.55 11.23
C PRO A 104 -9.77 10.45 10.24
N MET A 105 -10.80 9.65 10.50
CA MET A 105 -11.22 8.60 9.57
C MET A 105 -11.92 9.17 8.34
N HIS A 106 -12.73 10.22 8.49
CA HIS A 106 -13.31 10.95 7.34
C HIS A 106 -12.22 11.57 6.44
N GLU A 107 -11.08 11.96 7.02
CA GLU A 107 -9.92 12.42 6.25
C GLU A 107 -9.34 11.30 5.37
N VAL A 108 -9.15 10.12 5.96
CA VAL A 108 -8.66 8.94 5.24
C VAL A 108 -9.62 8.59 4.11
N GLU A 109 -10.93 8.55 4.37
CA GLU A 109 -11.95 8.30 3.35
C GLU A 109 -11.89 9.32 2.21
N ARG A 110 -11.78 10.61 2.54
CA ARG A 110 -11.69 11.68 1.54
C ARG A 110 -10.46 11.52 0.65
N LEU A 111 -9.30 11.24 1.23
CA LEU A 111 -8.06 11.02 0.49
C LEU A 111 -8.15 9.75 -0.36
N MET A 112 -8.79 8.70 0.15
CA MET A 112 -8.96 7.43 -0.55
C MET A 112 -9.96 7.51 -1.70
N ALA A 113 -10.94 8.41 -1.65
CA ALA A 113 -11.93 8.61 -2.71
C ALA A 113 -11.31 9.02 -4.06
N ALA A 114 -10.09 9.56 -4.07
CA ALA A 114 -9.37 9.87 -5.30
C ALA A 114 -8.91 8.62 -6.07
N PHE A 115 -8.83 7.46 -5.40
CA PHE A 115 -8.34 6.22 -5.99
C PHE A 115 -9.51 5.33 -6.43
N LYS A 116 -9.45 4.90 -7.69
CA LYS A 116 -10.40 4.01 -8.35
C LYS A 116 -9.63 2.76 -8.75
N PRO A 117 -9.51 1.78 -7.82
CA PRO A 117 -8.78 0.56 -8.08
C PRO A 117 -9.47 -0.26 -9.18
N VAL A 118 -8.65 -0.85 -10.04
CA VAL A 118 -9.10 -1.75 -11.12
C VAL A 118 -8.73 -3.17 -10.74
N GLU A 119 -9.71 -4.07 -10.82
CA GLU A 119 -9.48 -5.49 -10.59
C GLU A 119 -8.63 -6.08 -11.72
N VAL A 120 -7.55 -6.76 -11.35
CA VAL A 120 -6.69 -7.51 -12.25
C VAL A 120 -6.72 -8.96 -11.80
N ARG A 121 -6.96 -9.89 -12.73
CA ARG A 121 -6.97 -11.32 -12.41
C ARG A 121 -5.58 -11.81 -12.01
N GLY A 122 -5.51 -12.53 -10.90
CA GLY A 122 -4.32 -13.15 -10.31
C GLY A 122 -4.71 -14.05 -9.16
#